data_AF-A0A929DRY6-F1
#
_entry.id   AF-A0A929DRY6-F1
#
_cell.length_a   1.000
_cell.length_b   1.000
_cell.length_c   1.000
_cell.angle_alpha   90.00
_cell.angle_beta   90.00
_cell.angle_gamma   90.00
#
_symmetry.space_group_name_H-M   'P 1'
#
loop_
_entity.id
_entity.type
_entity.pdbx_description
1 polymer ?
#
loop_
_entity_poly.entity_id
_entity_poly.type
_entity_poly.pdbx_seq_one_letter_code
_entity_poly.pdbx_strand_id
1 'polypeptide(L)'
;MFMISKEAMESVMSLRGKMTDPGRKAECIADVENMIETKESILARAEWGSCCGNICNLVPRIDNEMQVLQSILGLLREDSTKAASLLDDYIALVQEGYRPEPDHW
;
A
#
# COMPACT_ATOMS: atom_id res chain seq x y z
N MET A 1 0.84 15.60 3.62
CA MET A 1 -0.10 14.69 4.31
C MET A 1 -1.33 14.56 3.43
N PHE A 2 -1.52 13.41 2.81
CA PHE A 2 -2.71 13.08 2.03
C PHE A 2 -3.78 12.47 2.97
N MET A 3 -5.01 12.29 2.50
CA MET A 3 -6.03 11.53 3.25
C MET A 3 -6.12 10.12 2.72
N ILE A 4 -6.32 9.16 3.62
CA ILE A 4 -6.58 7.76 3.31
C ILE A 4 -7.82 7.31 4.07
N SER A 5 -8.67 6.48 3.45
CA SER A 5 -9.82 5.92 4.18
C SER A 5 -9.32 5.06 5.34
N LYS A 6 -10.09 5.04 6.44
CA LYS A 6 -9.78 4.18 7.58
C LYS A 6 -9.72 2.72 7.16
N GLU A 7 -10.65 2.29 6.33
CA GLU A 7 -10.72 0.93 5.78
C GLU A 7 -9.42 0.55 5.04
N ALA A 8 -8.84 1.47 4.26
CA ALA A 8 -7.59 1.22 3.56
C ALA A 8 -6.41 1.14 4.54
N MET A 9 -6.38 1.97 5.58
CA MET A 9 -5.38 1.87 6.66
C MET A 9 -5.51 0.54 7.42
N GLU A 10 -6.73 0.14 7.78
CA GLU A 10 -7.02 -1.12 8.47
C GLU A 10 -6.66 -2.33 7.60
N SER A 11 -6.90 -2.27 6.29
CA SER A 11 -6.49 -3.31 5.35
C SER A 11 -4.97 -3.51 5.35
N VAL A 12 -4.21 -2.41 5.33
CA VAL A 12 -2.74 -2.43 5.42
C VAL A 12 -2.26 -3.03 6.75
N MET A 13 -2.90 -2.68 7.86
CA MET A 13 -2.55 -3.26 9.17
C MET A 13 -2.95 -4.75 9.28
N SER A 14 -4.08 -5.13 8.68
CA SER A 14 -4.57 -6.52 8.63
C SER A 14 -3.58 -7.42 7.88
N LEU A 15 -3.00 -6.93 6.78
CA LEU A 15 -1.99 -7.65 6.00
C LEU A 15 -0.82 -8.11 6.87
N ARG A 16 -0.38 -7.28 7.82
CA ARG A 16 0.68 -7.61 8.77
C ARG A 16 0.32 -8.82 9.63
N GLY A 17 -0.91 -8.84 10.14
CA GLY A 17 -1.42 -9.99 10.90
C GLY A 17 -1.44 -11.27 10.07
N LYS A 18 -1.88 -11.17 8.81
CA LYS A 18 -1.92 -12.33 7.89
C LYS A 18 -0.53 -12.87 7.55
N MET A 19 0.47 -12.00 7.40
CA MET A 19 1.85 -12.42 7.08
C MET A 19 2.52 -13.24 8.19
N THR A 20 2.05 -13.10 9.44
CA THR A 20 2.54 -13.92 10.56
C THR A 20 1.96 -15.34 10.59
N ASP A 21 0.94 -15.61 9.77
CA ASP A 21 0.30 -16.90 9.65
C ASP A 21 0.73 -17.59 8.34
N PRO A 22 1.56 -18.66 8.41
CA PRO A 22 1.97 -19.41 7.23
C PRO A 22 0.79 -19.98 6.42
N GLY A 23 -0.34 -20.27 7.06
CA GLY A 23 -1.55 -20.79 6.40
C GLY A 23 -2.26 -19.76 5.53
N ARG A 24 -1.95 -18.47 5.70
CA ARG A 24 -2.59 -17.34 5.00
C ARG A 24 -1.67 -16.68 3.98
N LYS A 25 -0.55 -17.32 3.66
CA LYS A 25 0.42 -16.82 2.68
C LYS A 25 -0.23 -16.49 1.32
N ALA A 26 -1.12 -17.35 0.83
CA ALA A 26 -1.84 -17.12 -0.43
C ALA A 26 -2.78 -15.91 -0.36
N GLU A 27 -3.47 -15.73 0.76
CA GLU A 27 -4.30 -14.54 1.00
C GLU A 27 -3.44 -13.26 1.04
N CYS A 28 -2.28 -13.31 1.68
CA CYS A 28 -1.36 -12.15 1.73
C CYS A 28 -0.87 -11.76 0.33
N ILE A 29 -0.57 -12.75 -0.52
CA ILE A 29 -0.15 -12.52 -1.90
C ILE A 29 -1.28 -11.84 -2.67
N ALA A 30 -2.51 -12.37 -2.59
CA ALA A 30 -3.67 -11.80 -3.27
C ALA A 30 -3.99 -10.37 -2.79
N ASP A 31 -3.87 -10.10 -1.49
CA ASP A 31 -4.07 -8.77 -0.92
C ASP A 31 -3.03 -7.76 -1.46
N VAL A 32 -1.75 -8.15 -1.49
CA VAL A 32 -0.68 -7.30 -2.04
C VAL A 32 -0.87 -7.05 -3.53
N GLU A 33 -1.26 -8.07 -4.30
CA GLU A 33 -1.56 -7.94 -5.72
C GLU A 33 -2.72 -6.96 -5.96
N ASN A 34 -3.80 -7.06 -5.18
CA ASN A 34 -4.94 -6.14 -5.24
C ASN A 34 -4.55 -4.69 -4.86
N MET A 35 -3.64 -4.51 -3.90
CA MET A 35 -3.10 -3.19 -3.54
C MET A 35 -2.27 -2.59 -4.68
N ILE A 36 -1.46 -3.39 -5.37
CA ILE A 36 -0.69 -2.96 -6.54
C ILE A 36 -1.64 -2.52 -7.65
N GLU A 37 -2.62 -3.35 -8.01
CA GLU A 37 -3.60 -3.05 -9.06
C GLU A 37 -4.37 -1.75 -8.76
N THR A 38 -4.78 -1.56 -7.50
CA THR A 38 -5.45 -0.33 -7.05
C THR A 38 -4.55 0.89 -7.27
N LYS A 39 -3.27 0.81 -6.90
CA LYS A 39 -2.32 1.93 -7.04
C LYS A 39 -1.99 2.23 -8.50
N GLU A 40 -1.79 1.21 -9.33
CA GLU A 40 -1.60 1.37 -10.78
C GLU A 40 -2.81 2.07 -11.42
N SER A 41 -4.03 1.68 -11.01
CA SER A 41 -5.27 2.32 -11.45
C SER A 41 -5.34 3.80 -11.05
N ILE A 42 -4.85 4.16 -9.86
CA ILE A 42 -4.79 5.56 -9.41
C ILE A 42 -3.72 6.33 -10.20
N LEU A 43 -2.54 5.73 -10.38
CA LEU A 43 -1.44 6.33 -11.13
C LEU A 43 -1.84 6.64 -12.57
N ALA A 44 -2.45 5.68 -13.27
CA ALA A 44 -2.94 5.86 -14.62
C ALA A 44 -3.96 7.01 -14.72
N ARG A 45 -4.85 7.16 -13.73
CA ARG A 45 -5.78 8.31 -13.68
C ARG A 45 -5.07 9.63 -13.38
N ALA A 46 -4.05 9.62 -12.52
CA ALA A 46 -3.28 10.80 -12.17
C ALA A 46 -2.43 11.31 -13.34
N GLU A 47 -1.87 10.42 -14.15
CA GLU A 47 -1.10 10.75 -15.37
C GLU A 47 -1.96 11.38 -16.47
N TRP A 48 -3.25 11.03 -16.52
CA TRP A 48 -4.21 11.56 -17.51
C TRP A 48 -4.82 12.91 -17.10
N GLY A 49 -4.55 13.39 -15.89
CA GLY A 49 -5.05 14.66 -15.36
C GLY A 49 -4.17 15.86 -15.72
N SER A 50 -4.79 17.01 -15.99
CA SER A 50 -4.07 18.30 -16.03
C SER A 50 -3.43 18.56 -14.66
N CYS A 51 -2.12 18.77 -14.63
CA CYS A 51 -1.26 18.86 -13.43
C CYS A 51 -1.50 20.13 -12.56
N CYS A 52 -2.73 20.63 -12.51
CA CYS A 52 -3.11 21.77 -11.67
C CYS A 52 -3.49 21.27 -10.27
N GLY A 53 -2.52 21.20 -9.36
CA GLY A 53 -2.76 20.97 -7.92
C GLY A 53 -1.80 19.97 -7.27
N ASN A 54 -2.16 19.51 -6.06
CA ASN A 54 -1.35 18.61 -5.23
C ASN A 54 -1.22 17.17 -5.80
N ILE A 55 -1.83 16.90 -6.97
CA ILE A 55 -1.84 15.61 -7.68
C ILE A 55 -0.45 15.27 -8.23
N CYS A 56 0.33 16.26 -8.68
CA CYS A 56 1.69 16.00 -9.19
C CYS A 56 2.64 15.52 -8.08
N ASN A 57 2.36 15.87 -6.81
CA ASN A 57 3.11 15.36 -5.64
C ASN A 57 2.65 13.95 -5.22
N LEU A 58 1.52 13.47 -5.75
CA LEU A 58 0.96 12.16 -5.45
C LEU A 58 1.59 11.07 -6.33
N VAL A 59 1.87 11.37 -7.60
CA VAL A 59 2.51 10.46 -8.57
C VAL A 59 3.82 9.85 -8.05
N PRO A 60 4.86 10.62 -7.67
CA PRO A 60 6.12 10.05 -7.18
C PRO A 60 5.97 9.29 -5.86
N ARG A 61 4.93 9.62 -5.06
CA ARG A 61 4.62 8.89 -3.83
C ARG A 61 3.98 7.54 -4.12
N ILE A 62 2.98 7.50 -5.00
CA ILE A 62 2.34 6.25 -5.43
C ILE A 62 3.37 5.34 -6.08
N ASP A 63 4.25 5.88 -6.91
CA ASP A 63 5.32 5.11 -7.55
C ASP A 63 6.28 4.47 -6.52
N ASN A 64 6.69 5.23 -5.50
CA ASN A 64 7.48 4.69 -4.39
C ASN A 64 6.73 3.56 -3.65
N GLU A 65 5.46 3.77 -3.33
CA GLU A 65 4.64 2.76 -2.65
C GLU A 65 4.46 1.49 -3.49
N MET A 66 4.32 1.61 -4.82
CA MET A 66 4.27 0.46 -5.72
C MET A 66 5.58 -0.33 -5.74
N GLN A 67 6.73 0.35 -5.78
CA GLN A 67 8.04 -0.32 -5.74
C GLN A 67 8.22 -1.14 -4.45
N VAL A 68 7.78 -0.60 -3.31
CA VAL A 68 7.80 -1.30 -2.02
C VAL A 68 6.87 -2.52 -2.06
N LEU A 69 5.64 -2.37 -2.55
CA LEU A 69 4.68 -3.48 -2.64
C LEU A 69 5.14 -4.59 -3.59
N GLN A 70 5.73 -4.26 -4.73
CA GLN A 70 6.33 -5.24 -5.66
C GLN A 70 7.49 -5.99 -4.99
N SER A 71 8.29 -5.31 -4.18
CA SER A 71 9.36 -5.94 -3.40
C SER A 71 8.80 -6.90 -2.35
N ILE A 72 7.73 -6.51 -1.64
CA ILE A 72 7.01 -7.38 -0.70
C ILE A 72 6.48 -8.62 -1.42
N LEU A 73 5.86 -8.45 -2.59
CA LEU A 73 5.31 -9.56 -3.38
C LEU A 73 6.40 -10.55 -3.82
N GLY A 74 7.54 -10.04 -4.27
CA GLY A 74 8.71 -10.86 -4.60
C GLY A 74 9.20 -11.67 -3.41
N LEU A 75 9.36 -11.02 -2.25
CA LEU A 75 9.79 -11.68 -1.02
C LEU A 75 8.75 -12.68 -0.50
N LEU A 76 7.45 -12.37 -0.56
CA LEU A 76 6.41 -13.33 -0.18
C LEU A 76 6.51 -14.62 -1.00
N ARG A 77 6.89 -14.55 -2.27
CA ARG A 77 7.05 -15.75 -3.11
C ARG A 77 8.28 -16.59 -2.71
N GLU A 78 9.33 -15.98 -2.18
CA GLU A 78 10.60 -16.64 -1.81
C GLU A 78 10.77 -16.91 -0.30
N ASP A 79 10.74 -15.86 0.55
CA ASP A 79 11.01 -15.87 2.00
C ASP A 79 10.07 -14.90 2.76
N SER A 80 9.17 -15.47 3.56
CA SER A 80 8.16 -14.73 4.32
C SER A 80 8.72 -13.81 5.41
N THR A 81 9.92 -14.09 5.93
CA THR A 81 10.47 -13.37 7.09
C THR A 81 10.92 -11.96 6.71
N LYS A 82 11.56 -11.84 5.53
CA LYS A 82 11.99 -10.55 4.99
C LYS A 82 10.80 -9.72 4.50
N ALA A 83 9.75 -10.37 3.99
CA ALA A 83 8.53 -9.71 3.56
C ALA A 83 7.84 -8.97 4.72
N ALA A 84 7.84 -9.56 5.93
CA ALA A 84 7.24 -8.94 7.11
C ALA A 84 7.94 -7.63 7.51
N SER A 85 9.28 -7.59 7.52
CA SER A 85 10.03 -6.36 7.82
C SER A 85 9.75 -5.26 6.80
N LEU A 86 9.67 -5.61 5.52
CA LEU A 86 9.44 -4.65 4.44
C LEU A 86 7.99 -4.14 4.44
N LEU A 87 7.04 -4.95 4.92
CA LEU A 87 5.68 -4.49 5.19
C LEU A 87 5.62 -3.50 6.36
N ASP A 88 6.42 -3.69 7.41
CA ASP A 88 6.50 -2.72 8.51
C ASP A 88 7.03 -1.36 8.02
N ASP A 89 8.02 -1.37 7.12
CA ASP A 89 8.50 -0.15 6.45
C ASP A 89 7.40 0.49 5.58
N TYR A 90 6.62 -0.31 4.86
CA TYR A 90 5.47 0.18 4.09
C TYR A 90 4.39 0.81 4.99
N ILE A 91 4.08 0.19 6.13
CA ILE A 91 3.11 0.73 7.11
C ILE A 91 3.59 2.09 7.61
N ALA A 92 4.86 2.21 7.97
CA ALA A 92 5.45 3.48 8.40
C ALA A 92 5.36 4.56 7.31
N LEU A 93 5.67 4.20 6.06
CA LEU A 93 5.56 5.09 4.89
C LEU A 93 4.12 5.62 4.70
N VAL A 94 3.13 4.74 4.83
CA VAL A 94 1.70 5.11 4.74
C VAL A 94 1.29 6.01 5.91
N GLN A 95 1.73 5.71 7.13
CA GLN A 95 1.41 6.51 8.32
C GLN A 95 2.04 7.91 8.29
N GLU A 96 3.25 8.06 7.74
CA GLU A 96 3.89 9.35 7.54
C GLU A 96 3.24 10.15 6.39
N GLY A 97 2.80 9.43 5.35
CA GLY A 97 2.22 10.03 4.14
C GLY A 97 0.79 10.50 4.29
N TYR A 98 -0.01 9.78 5.09
CA TYR A 98 -1.46 9.89 5.10
C TYR A 98 -2.05 10.13 6.49
N ARG A 99 -3.13 10.92 6.53
CA ARG A 99 -4.04 11.01 7.68
C ARG A 99 -5.27 10.15 7.41
N PRO A 100 -5.71 9.34 8.39
CA PRO A 100 -7.01 8.71 8.33
C PRO A 100 -8.09 9.77 8.15
N GLU A 101 -9.09 9.47 7.33
CA GLU A 101 -10.28 10.31 7.23
C GLU A 101 -10.95 10.43 8.61
N PRO A 102 -11.35 11.65 9.04
CA PRO A 102 -12.03 11.84 10.32
C PRO A 102 -13.40 11.14 10.33
N ASP A 103 -13.86 10.71 11.50
CA ASP A 103 -15.22 10.20 11.64
C ASP A 103 -16.23 11.30 11.34
N HIS A 104 -16.93 11.16 10.23
CA HIS A 104 -18.15 11.92 9.97
C HIS A 104 -19.30 11.19 10.67
N TRP A 105 -19.74 11.76 11.80
CA TRP A 105 -20.94 11.34 12.54
C TRP A 105 -22.20 11.97 11.97
#